data_AF-A0A2C5ZA80-F1
#
_entry.id   AF-A0A2C5ZA80-F1
#
_cell.length_a   1.000
_cell.length_b   1.000
_cell.length_c   1.000
_cell.angle_alpha   90.00
_cell.angle_beta   90.00
_cell.angle_gamma   90.00
#
_symmetry.space_group_name_H-M   'P 1'
#
loop_
_entity.id
_entity.type
_entity.pdbx_description
1 polymer ?
#
loop_
_entity_poly.entity_id
_entity_poly.type
_entity_poly.pdbx_seq_one_letter_code
_entity_poly.pdbx_strand_id
1 'polypeptide(L)'
;MEMNLFRAPAGARAAKVLDRSLFSRTLPTAAASVRDNRLISKYRKQLEKTKELLLVERLSPVVVDPDPVLASQGRKCLILKPNVMATAPETWSQELAEACKIGDVKVVGYELTIGYELWSYIDVARSVLPEELHGEIPVGFNTAGHVAHLNLRSQYLPYKEVIGQLIIDKNPSIRTVINKTDNVGSENEFRTFGYELVAGPDDLVVEVVESGCVFRFDYSKVYWNSKLGFEHGRLTELFQPGEVVVDVMAGIGPFAVPAGKKGVFVWANDKNPESFACLVQAIERNKVG
;
A
#
# COMPACT_ATOMS: atom_id res chain seq x y z
N MET A 1 28.10 3.60 8.44
CA MET A 1 26.93 4.49 8.59
C MET A 1 26.04 4.26 7.39
N GLU A 2 24.80 3.82 7.57
CA GLU A 2 23.82 3.82 6.47
C GLU A 2 23.64 5.27 6.01
N MET A 3 23.90 5.53 4.73
CA MET A 3 23.55 6.81 4.14
C MET A 3 22.03 6.96 4.19
N ASN A 4 21.55 7.99 4.89
CA ASN A 4 20.13 8.31 4.86
C ASN A 4 19.77 8.86 3.47
N LEU A 5 19.27 7.97 2.61
CA LEU A 5 18.83 8.25 1.25
C LEU A 5 17.58 9.14 1.21
N PHE A 6 16.89 9.30 2.35
CA PHE A 6 15.64 10.02 2.48
C PHE A 6 15.81 11.12 3.55
N ARG A 7 16.42 12.24 3.14
CA ARG A 7 16.54 13.42 4.02
C ARG A 7 15.35 14.35 3.79
N ALA A 8 14.55 14.54 4.84
CA ALA A 8 13.40 15.44 4.84
C ALA A 8 13.76 16.82 4.24
N PRO A 9 12.99 17.32 3.26
CA PRO A 9 13.19 18.66 2.72
C PRO A 9 12.88 19.71 3.80
N ALA A 10 13.73 20.72 3.99
CA ALA A 10 13.50 21.76 4.99
C ALA A 10 12.18 22.51 4.78
N GLY A 11 11.76 22.68 3.52
CA GLY A 11 10.50 23.33 3.14
C GLY A 11 9.23 22.49 3.31
N ALA A 12 9.33 21.20 3.64
CA ALA A 12 8.17 20.33 3.82
C ALA A 12 7.57 20.40 5.24
N ARG A 13 8.32 20.95 6.23
CA ARG A 13 7.94 20.91 7.64
C ARG A 13 6.67 21.71 7.93
N ALA A 14 5.77 21.11 8.70
CA ALA A 14 4.49 21.67 9.10
C ALA A 14 3.61 22.13 7.92
N ALA A 15 3.85 21.60 6.71
CA ALA A 15 3.02 21.90 5.56
C ALA A 15 1.63 21.26 5.76
N LYS A 16 0.58 22.05 5.50
CA LYS A 16 -0.81 21.56 5.47
C LYS A 16 -1.22 20.98 4.10
N VAL A 17 -0.36 21.16 3.10
CA VAL A 17 -0.55 20.67 1.74
C VAL A 17 0.69 19.89 1.35
N LEU A 18 0.49 18.70 0.77
CA LEU A 18 1.58 17.83 0.35
C LEU A 18 2.13 18.28 -1.02
N ASP A 19 3.29 18.92 -1.01
CA ASP A 19 4.06 19.18 -2.23
C ASP A 19 5.04 18.02 -2.49
N ARG A 20 4.71 17.19 -3.48
CA ARG A 20 5.50 16.01 -3.87
C ARG A 20 6.84 16.39 -4.49
N SER A 21 6.95 17.57 -5.10
CA SER A 21 8.17 18.01 -5.79
C SER A 21 9.34 18.17 -4.81
N LEU A 22 9.04 18.49 -3.55
CA LEU A 22 10.02 18.60 -2.48
C LEU A 22 10.72 17.27 -2.19
N PHE A 23 10.09 16.13 -2.51
CA PHE A 23 10.61 14.77 -2.24
C PHE A 23 11.42 14.19 -3.40
N SER A 24 11.84 15.04 -4.36
CA SER A 24 12.72 14.64 -5.45
C SER A 24 14.15 15.10 -5.19
N ARG A 25 15.11 14.19 -5.31
CA ARG A 25 16.54 14.52 -5.28
C ARG A 25 17.34 13.60 -6.17
N THR A 26 18.37 14.13 -6.80
CA THR A 26 19.35 13.34 -7.56
C THR A 26 20.64 13.25 -6.76
N LEU A 27 21.24 12.07 -6.71
CA LEU A 27 22.53 11.85 -6.07
C LEU A 27 23.48 11.09 -7.00
N PRO A 28 24.76 11.49 -7.05
CA PRO A 28 25.77 10.75 -7.79
C PRO A 28 26.01 9.40 -7.10
N THR A 29 26.07 8.35 -7.90
CA THR A 29 26.46 7.00 -7.49
C THR A 29 27.21 6.33 -8.66
N ALA A 30 27.46 5.03 -8.55
CA ALA A 30 27.97 4.21 -9.63
C ALA A 30 26.94 3.16 -10.07
N ALA A 31 27.12 2.64 -11.27
CA ALA A 31 26.42 1.46 -11.76
C ALA A 31 27.41 0.48 -12.38
N ALA A 32 27.13 -0.81 -12.22
CA ALA A 32 27.82 -1.89 -12.90
C ALA A 32 27.13 -2.14 -14.26
N SER A 33 27.66 -1.53 -15.32
CA SER A 33 27.25 -1.79 -16.71
C SER A 33 27.65 -3.21 -17.10
N VAL A 34 26.69 -4.05 -17.49
CA VAL A 34 26.98 -5.44 -17.87
C VAL A 34 27.21 -5.56 -19.36
N ARG A 35 28.27 -6.29 -19.75
CA ARG A 35 28.56 -6.57 -21.17
C ARG A 35 27.50 -7.44 -21.83
N ASP A 36 26.75 -8.24 -21.09
CA ASP A 36 25.61 -9.02 -21.60
C ASP A 36 24.48 -9.07 -20.58
N ASN A 37 23.24 -8.82 -21.00
CA ASN A 37 22.06 -8.91 -20.14
C ASN A 37 21.88 -10.33 -19.55
N ARG A 38 22.42 -11.37 -20.19
CA ARG A 38 22.46 -12.74 -19.64
C ARG A 38 23.29 -12.84 -18.34
N LEU A 39 24.23 -11.91 -18.13
CA LEU A 39 25.09 -11.87 -16.95
C LEU A 39 24.44 -11.18 -15.75
N ILE A 40 23.30 -10.50 -15.93
CA ILE A 40 22.62 -9.74 -14.86
C ILE A 40 22.34 -10.63 -13.65
N SER A 41 21.82 -11.84 -13.84
CA SER A 41 21.47 -12.73 -12.73
C SER A 41 22.69 -13.15 -11.90
N LYS A 42 23.81 -13.44 -12.58
CA LYS A 42 25.10 -13.78 -11.96
C LYS A 42 25.62 -12.61 -11.11
N TYR A 43 25.77 -11.44 -11.72
CA TYR A 43 26.35 -10.29 -11.05
C TYR A 43 25.44 -9.65 -10.02
N ARG A 44 24.12 -9.73 -10.19
CA ARG A 44 23.17 -9.33 -9.15
C ARG A 44 23.40 -10.12 -7.85
N LYS A 45 23.41 -11.45 -7.92
CA LYS A 45 23.65 -12.30 -6.74
C LYS A 45 25.02 -12.06 -6.12
N GLN A 46 26.05 -11.87 -6.95
CA GLN A 46 27.39 -11.56 -6.49
C GLN A 46 27.44 -10.22 -5.75
N LEU A 47 26.88 -9.16 -6.32
CA LEU A 47 26.86 -7.81 -5.75
C LEU A 47 25.94 -7.69 -4.52
N GLU A 48 24.89 -8.51 -4.44
CA GLU A 48 24.10 -8.68 -3.21
C GLU A 48 24.95 -9.30 -2.10
N LYS A 49 25.75 -10.33 -2.41
CA LYS A 49 26.64 -11.01 -1.45
C LYS A 49 27.77 -10.10 -0.96
N THR A 50 28.40 -9.33 -1.85
CA THR A 50 29.45 -8.35 -1.50
C THR A 50 28.88 -7.08 -0.88
N LYS A 51 27.54 -6.95 -0.80
CA LYS A 51 26.82 -5.79 -0.28
C LYS A 51 27.11 -4.49 -1.04
N GLU A 52 27.45 -4.58 -2.32
CA GLU A 52 27.70 -3.44 -3.21
C GLU A 52 26.45 -3.02 -3.99
N LEU A 53 25.48 -3.93 -4.17
CA LEU A 53 24.23 -3.61 -4.85
C LEU A 53 23.37 -2.68 -3.99
N LEU A 54 22.81 -1.64 -4.61
CA LEU A 54 21.86 -0.76 -3.95
C LEU A 54 20.48 -1.44 -3.88
N LEU A 55 20.11 -1.88 -2.68
CA LEU A 55 18.80 -2.43 -2.39
C LEU A 55 17.99 -1.41 -1.59
N VAL A 56 16.98 -0.83 -2.22
CA VAL A 56 16.04 0.12 -1.61
C VAL A 56 14.63 -0.36 -1.94
N GLU A 57 13.72 -0.29 -0.97
CA GLU A 57 12.32 -0.66 -1.20
C GLU A 57 11.75 0.14 -2.39
N ARG A 58 10.95 -0.50 -3.25
CA ARG A 58 10.32 0.10 -4.44
C ARG A 58 11.28 0.56 -5.55
N LEU A 59 12.61 0.44 -5.36
CA LEU A 59 13.60 0.70 -6.39
C LEU A 59 14.03 -0.60 -7.07
N SER A 60 13.91 -0.66 -8.40
CA SER A 60 14.56 -1.73 -9.16
C SER A 60 16.07 -1.51 -9.21
N PRO A 61 16.90 -2.45 -8.73
CA PRO A 61 18.35 -2.32 -8.81
C PRO A 61 18.87 -2.51 -10.25
N VAL A 62 18.05 -3.05 -11.16
CA VAL A 62 18.38 -3.22 -12.58
C VAL A 62 17.73 -2.09 -13.36
N VAL A 63 18.55 -1.29 -14.04
CA VAL A 63 18.10 -0.13 -14.83
C VAL A 63 18.73 -0.15 -16.22
N VAL A 64 18.28 0.73 -17.10
CA VAL A 64 18.88 0.92 -18.43
C VAL A 64 20.27 1.50 -18.27
N ASP A 65 21.20 1.09 -19.14
CA ASP A 65 22.56 1.63 -19.12
C ASP A 65 22.58 3.16 -19.29
N PRO A 66 23.38 3.93 -18.51
CA PRO A 66 23.46 5.38 -18.65
C PRO A 66 24.11 5.83 -19.96
N ASP A 67 24.87 4.98 -20.65
CA ASP A 67 25.44 5.29 -21.97
C ASP A 67 24.32 5.24 -23.05
N PRO A 68 24.04 6.33 -23.78
CA PRO A 68 22.96 6.36 -24.79
C PRO A 68 23.09 5.31 -25.89
N VAL A 69 24.33 4.95 -26.27
CA VAL A 69 24.57 3.95 -27.31
C VAL A 69 24.20 2.56 -26.78
N LEU A 70 24.64 2.23 -25.56
CA LEU A 70 24.32 0.96 -24.92
C LEU A 70 22.82 0.88 -24.57
N ALA A 71 22.22 1.97 -24.11
CA ALA A 71 20.79 2.09 -23.84
C ALA A 71 19.95 1.78 -25.08
N SER A 72 20.32 2.34 -26.24
CA SER A 72 19.64 2.08 -27.52
C SER A 72 19.69 0.61 -27.95
N GLN A 73 20.73 -0.12 -27.51
CA GLN A 73 20.89 -1.57 -27.71
C GLN A 73 20.15 -2.40 -26.64
N GLY A 74 19.43 -1.76 -25.72
CA GLY A 74 18.71 -2.43 -24.62
C GLY A 74 19.63 -2.96 -23.53
N ARG A 75 20.86 -2.45 -23.42
CA ARG A 75 21.78 -2.80 -22.32
C ARG A 75 21.26 -2.29 -20.99
N LYS A 76 21.60 -3.04 -19.94
CA LYS A 76 21.22 -2.73 -18.57
C LYS A 76 22.44 -2.62 -17.68
N CYS A 77 22.26 -1.97 -16.55
CA CYS A 77 23.25 -1.91 -15.49
C CYS A 77 22.61 -2.18 -14.13
N LEU A 78 23.47 -2.45 -13.15
CA LEU A 78 23.09 -2.68 -11.76
C LEU A 78 23.50 -1.48 -10.92
N ILE A 79 22.55 -0.82 -10.26
CA ILE A 79 22.84 0.36 -9.42
C ILE A 79 23.64 -0.08 -8.19
N LEU A 80 24.79 0.55 -7.98
CA LEU A 80 25.66 0.28 -6.85
C LEU A 80 25.38 1.27 -5.72
N LYS A 81 25.78 0.90 -4.51
CA LYS A 81 25.69 1.79 -3.36
C LYS A 81 26.62 3.01 -3.54
N PRO A 82 26.27 4.18 -2.99
CA PRO A 82 27.06 5.40 -3.18
C PRO A 82 28.50 5.37 -2.65
N ASN A 83 28.84 4.41 -1.79
CA ASN A 83 30.21 4.19 -1.32
C ASN A 83 31.08 3.45 -2.34
N VAL A 84 30.49 2.86 -3.38
CA VAL A 84 31.21 2.25 -4.51
C VAL A 84 31.35 3.32 -5.58
N MET A 85 32.58 3.78 -5.81
CA MET A 85 32.86 4.93 -6.66
C MET A 85 33.43 4.50 -8.01
N ALA A 86 32.88 5.01 -9.11
CA ALA A 86 33.36 4.65 -10.45
C ALA A 86 34.81 5.11 -10.73
N THR A 87 35.27 6.17 -10.07
CA THR A 87 36.62 6.75 -10.24
C THR A 87 37.66 6.22 -9.26
N ALA A 88 37.24 5.41 -8.28
CA ALA A 88 38.10 4.93 -7.19
C ALA A 88 37.98 3.40 -7.05
N PRO A 89 38.72 2.61 -7.86
CA PRO A 89 38.67 1.16 -7.85
C PRO A 89 38.99 0.50 -6.50
N GLU A 90 39.69 1.20 -5.60
CA GLU A 90 39.94 0.79 -4.23
C GLU A 90 38.65 0.62 -3.39
N THR A 91 37.53 1.18 -3.86
CA THR A 91 36.21 1.02 -3.23
C THR A 91 35.48 -0.26 -3.64
N TRP A 92 36.01 -0.99 -4.64
CA TRP A 92 35.35 -2.16 -5.22
C TRP A 92 35.75 -3.43 -4.46
N SER A 93 34.82 -4.37 -4.36
CA SER A 93 35.15 -5.73 -3.91
C SER A 93 36.13 -6.41 -4.85
N GLN A 94 36.80 -7.46 -4.37
CA GLN A 94 37.66 -8.28 -5.21
C GLN A 94 36.90 -8.88 -6.38
N GLU A 95 35.66 -9.32 -6.14
CA GLU A 95 34.82 -9.95 -7.15
C GLU A 95 34.32 -8.95 -8.19
N LEU A 96 34.02 -7.70 -7.82
CA LEU A 96 33.68 -6.63 -8.77
C LEU A 96 34.91 -6.21 -9.59
N ALA A 97 36.08 -6.10 -8.96
CA ALA A 97 37.32 -5.77 -9.64
C ALA A 97 37.73 -6.86 -10.64
N GLU A 98 37.56 -8.14 -10.28
CA GLU A 98 37.80 -9.26 -11.19
C GLU A 98 36.82 -9.28 -12.36
N ALA A 99 35.52 -9.04 -12.10
CA ALA A 99 34.51 -8.89 -13.15
C ALA A 99 34.85 -7.79 -14.16
N CYS A 100 35.46 -6.70 -13.69
CA CYS A 100 35.95 -5.63 -14.55
C CYS A 100 37.19 -6.04 -15.36
N LYS A 101 38.13 -6.76 -14.75
CA LYS A 101 39.34 -7.26 -15.44
C LYS A 101 39.02 -8.21 -16.58
N ILE A 102 38.05 -9.11 -16.40
CA ILE A 102 37.61 -10.05 -17.46
C ILE A 102 36.68 -9.39 -18.50
N GLY A 103 36.28 -8.13 -18.29
CA GLY A 103 35.43 -7.36 -19.21
C GLY A 103 33.95 -7.73 -19.19
N ASP A 104 33.49 -8.46 -18.19
CA ASP A 104 32.07 -8.81 -18.06
C ASP A 104 31.23 -7.63 -17.51
N VAL A 105 31.86 -6.77 -16.72
CA VAL A 105 31.25 -5.58 -16.09
C VAL A 105 32.16 -4.37 -16.29
N LYS A 106 31.57 -3.18 -16.43
CA LYS A 106 32.27 -1.90 -16.33
C LYS A 106 31.58 -1.05 -15.28
N VAL A 107 32.33 -0.54 -14.31
CA VAL A 107 31.78 0.44 -13.36
C VAL A 107 31.75 1.80 -14.03
N VAL A 108 30.58 2.43 -14.07
CA VAL A 108 30.34 3.74 -14.68
C VAL A 108 29.67 4.67 -13.69
N GLY A 109 29.85 5.98 -13.87
CA GLY A 109 29.10 6.97 -13.10
C GLY A 109 27.61 6.88 -13.41
N TYR A 110 26.77 7.06 -12.40
CA TYR A 110 25.32 6.98 -12.54
C TYR A 110 24.65 8.03 -11.64
N GLU A 111 23.62 8.69 -12.15
CA GLU A 111 22.81 9.62 -11.37
C GLU A 111 21.53 8.95 -10.93
N LEU A 112 21.40 8.72 -9.61
CA LEU A 112 20.19 8.13 -9.05
C LEU A 112 19.22 9.24 -8.65
N THR A 113 18.07 9.29 -9.31
CA THR A 113 16.94 10.13 -8.89
C THR A 113 16.07 9.37 -7.89
N ILE A 114 16.03 9.87 -6.65
CA ILE A 114 15.08 9.46 -5.64
C ILE A 114 13.87 10.38 -5.73
N GLY A 115 12.80 9.90 -6.37
CA GLY A 115 11.51 10.59 -6.44
C GLY A 115 10.59 10.20 -5.29
N TYR A 116 9.48 10.96 -5.15
CA TYR A 116 8.44 10.76 -4.13
C TYR A 116 7.96 9.31 -3.98
N GLU A 117 7.85 8.57 -5.09
CA GLU A 117 7.36 7.18 -5.10
C GLU A 117 8.22 6.22 -4.28
N LEU A 118 9.51 6.50 -4.15
CA LEU A 118 10.45 5.68 -3.38
C LEU A 118 10.38 5.96 -1.88
N TRP A 119 9.77 7.07 -1.47
CA TRP A 119 9.63 7.39 -0.06
C TRP A 119 8.55 6.54 0.58
N SER A 120 8.85 6.01 1.77
CA SER A 120 7.85 5.35 2.59
C SER A 120 6.83 6.36 3.13
N TYR A 121 5.66 5.86 3.55
CA TYR A 121 4.67 6.67 4.26
C TYR A 121 5.30 7.38 5.46
N ILE A 122 6.07 6.65 6.27
CA ILE A 122 6.69 7.18 7.49
C ILE A 122 7.70 8.29 7.18
N ASP A 123 8.52 8.13 6.14
CA ASP A 123 9.54 9.13 5.81
C ASP A 123 8.92 10.44 5.32
N VAL A 124 7.85 10.34 4.52
CA VAL A 124 7.09 11.53 4.11
C VAL A 124 6.38 12.16 5.31
N ALA A 125 5.69 11.36 6.13
CA ALA A 125 4.97 11.85 7.30
C ALA A 125 5.90 12.56 8.29
N ARG A 126 7.10 12.02 8.57
CA ARG A 126 8.11 12.68 9.41
C ARG A 126 8.65 13.98 8.81
N SER A 127 8.64 14.11 7.49
CA SER A 127 9.09 15.32 6.81
C SER A 127 8.06 16.44 6.88
N VAL A 128 6.77 16.09 6.97
CA VAL A 128 5.66 17.05 6.94
C VAL A 128 5.10 17.36 8.33
N LEU A 129 5.00 16.36 9.20
CA LEU A 129 4.48 16.54 10.54
C LEU A 129 5.53 17.20 11.46
N PRO A 130 5.11 18.04 12.42
CA PRO A 130 5.97 18.55 13.49
C PRO A 130 6.68 17.42 14.25
N GLU A 131 7.90 17.67 14.71
CA GLU A 131 8.74 16.67 15.40
C GLU A 131 8.07 16.14 16.68
N GLU A 132 7.28 16.98 17.35
CA GLU A 132 6.51 16.62 18.56
C GLU A 132 5.45 15.54 18.28
N LEU A 133 5.01 15.42 17.03
CA LEU A 133 4.01 14.45 16.59
C LEU A 133 4.63 13.17 16.02
N HIS A 134 5.96 13.03 16.01
CA HIS A 134 6.64 11.85 15.44
C HIS A 134 6.53 10.60 16.31
N GLY A 135 6.15 10.74 17.58
CA GLY A 135 6.05 9.61 18.53
C GLY A 135 4.97 8.59 18.16
N GLU A 136 3.84 9.04 17.59
CA GLU A 136 2.70 8.17 17.26
C GLU A 136 2.08 8.50 15.90
N ILE A 137 2.91 8.59 14.85
CA ILE A 137 2.43 8.88 13.49
C ILE A 137 1.31 7.91 13.11
N PRO A 138 0.13 8.41 12.69
CA PRO A 138 -0.99 7.54 12.31
C PRO A 138 -0.60 6.67 11.11
N VAL A 139 -0.47 5.37 11.33
CA VAL A 139 -0.18 4.38 10.27
C VAL A 139 -1.31 3.37 10.07
N GLY A 140 -2.12 3.15 11.10
CA GLY A 140 -3.19 2.16 11.09
C GLY A 140 -4.51 2.77 10.66
N PHE A 141 -5.17 2.13 9.70
CA PHE A 141 -6.53 2.41 9.27
C PHE A 141 -7.26 1.09 9.00
N ASN A 142 -8.60 1.07 9.06
CA ASN A 142 -9.31 -0.07 8.44
C ASN A 142 -9.72 0.32 7.02
N THR A 143 -10.16 -0.68 6.27
CA THR A 143 -10.58 -0.50 4.89
C THR A 143 -11.92 -1.17 4.67
N ALA A 144 -12.70 -0.59 3.77
CA ALA A 144 -13.86 -1.21 3.14
C ALA A 144 -13.72 -0.97 1.64
N GLY A 145 -13.36 -2.01 0.88
CA GLY A 145 -13.04 -1.87 -0.55
C GLY A 145 -11.95 -0.81 -0.78
N HIS A 146 -12.30 0.23 -1.53
CA HIS A 146 -11.40 1.34 -1.87
C HIS A 146 -11.43 2.50 -0.86
N VAL A 147 -12.21 2.39 0.22
CA VAL A 147 -12.33 3.42 1.27
C VAL A 147 -11.41 3.06 2.42
N ALA A 148 -10.56 4.00 2.84
CA ALA A 148 -9.85 3.93 4.10
C ALA A 148 -10.56 4.79 5.15
N HIS A 149 -10.78 4.25 6.34
CA HIS A 149 -11.38 5.00 7.44
C HIS A 149 -10.37 5.21 8.58
N LEU A 150 -10.30 6.45 9.06
CA LEU A 150 -9.40 6.89 10.12
C LEU A 150 -10.17 7.17 11.41
N ASN A 151 -9.44 7.09 12.51
CA ASN A 151 -9.84 7.63 13.81
C ASN A 151 -8.69 8.53 14.29
N LEU A 152 -8.57 9.70 13.68
CA LEU A 152 -7.49 10.64 13.97
C LEU A 152 -7.67 11.24 15.37
N ARG A 153 -6.60 11.20 16.17
CA ARG A 153 -6.56 11.93 17.44
C ARG A 153 -6.51 13.44 17.17
N SER A 154 -7.02 14.22 18.11
CA SER A 154 -7.13 15.69 17.99
C SER A 154 -5.85 16.39 17.54
N GLN A 155 -4.69 15.95 18.05
CA GLN A 155 -3.37 16.48 17.68
C GLN A 155 -3.01 16.34 16.19
N TYR A 156 -3.60 15.39 15.46
CA TYR A 156 -3.37 15.16 14.04
C TYR A 156 -4.44 15.78 13.14
N LEU A 157 -5.57 16.23 13.68
CA LEU A 157 -6.65 16.85 12.89
C LEU A 157 -6.18 18.04 12.04
N PRO A 158 -5.24 18.91 12.50
CA PRO A 158 -4.73 19.99 11.65
C PRO A 158 -3.98 19.52 10.39
N TYR A 159 -3.57 18.24 10.35
CA TYR A 159 -2.81 17.61 9.25
C TYR A 159 -3.62 16.52 8.54
N LYS A 160 -4.93 16.40 8.82
CA LYS A 160 -5.78 15.32 8.30
C LYS A 160 -5.70 15.21 6.79
N GLU A 161 -5.76 16.33 6.07
CA GLU A 161 -5.73 16.37 4.60
C GLU A 161 -4.42 15.80 4.03
N VAL A 162 -3.27 16.19 4.60
CA VAL A 162 -1.96 15.64 4.20
C VAL A 162 -1.90 14.15 4.49
N ILE A 163 -2.34 13.73 5.68
CA ILE A 163 -2.37 12.31 6.07
C ILE A 163 -3.25 11.51 5.10
N GLY A 164 -4.46 12.00 4.79
CA GLY A 164 -5.37 11.36 3.85
C GLY A 164 -4.78 11.28 2.45
N GLN A 165 -4.17 12.34 1.96
CA GLN A 165 -3.53 12.31 0.65
C GLN A 165 -2.34 11.34 0.61
N LEU A 166 -1.56 11.29 1.68
CA LEU A 166 -0.44 10.37 1.79
C LEU A 166 -0.91 8.90 1.83
N ILE A 167 -2.05 8.60 2.45
CA ILE A 167 -2.66 7.26 2.39
C ILE A 167 -3.05 6.90 0.97
N ILE A 168 -3.72 7.79 0.23
CA ILE A 168 -4.08 7.54 -1.18
C ILE A 168 -2.82 7.29 -2.01
N ASP A 169 -1.82 8.17 -1.88
CA ASP A 169 -0.58 8.10 -2.65
C ASP A 169 0.21 6.81 -2.40
N LYS A 170 0.18 6.28 -1.16
CA LYS A 170 0.97 5.11 -0.77
C LYS A 170 0.18 3.80 -0.82
N ASN A 171 -1.12 3.83 -1.11
CA ASN A 171 -2.00 2.67 -1.19
C ASN A 171 -2.86 2.73 -2.47
N PRO A 172 -2.41 2.14 -3.60
CA PRO A 172 -3.11 2.25 -4.89
C PRO A 172 -4.55 1.74 -4.94
N SER A 173 -4.93 0.85 -4.02
CA SER A 173 -6.30 0.36 -3.90
C SER A 173 -7.25 1.35 -3.22
N ILE A 174 -6.73 2.33 -2.49
CA ILE A 174 -7.49 3.33 -1.75
C ILE A 174 -7.71 4.55 -2.64
N ARG A 175 -8.97 4.97 -2.78
CA ARG A 175 -9.34 6.17 -3.53
C ARG A 175 -9.94 7.24 -2.62
N THR A 176 -10.63 6.83 -1.57
CA THR A 176 -11.37 7.70 -0.65
C THR A 176 -10.84 7.50 0.76
N VAL A 177 -10.56 8.59 1.47
CA VAL A 177 -10.17 8.56 2.89
C VAL A 177 -11.15 9.39 3.68
N ILE A 178 -11.70 8.78 4.73
CA ILE A 178 -12.61 9.43 5.66
C ILE A 178 -12.05 9.37 7.08
N ASN A 179 -12.49 10.26 7.95
CA ASN A 179 -12.25 10.19 9.38
C ASN A 179 -13.60 10.08 10.09
N LYS A 180 -13.73 9.16 11.05
CA LYS A 180 -14.96 9.01 11.83
C LYS A 180 -15.07 10.13 12.84
N THR A 181 -16.24 10.77 12.88
CA THR A 181 -16.54 11.83 13.85
C THR A 181 -17.20 11.28 15.11
N ASP A 182 -17.87 10.12 15.00
CA ASP A 182 -18.65 9.53 16.09
C ASP A 182 -18.25 8.09 16.42
N ASN A 183 -18.43 7.71 17.69
CA ASN A 183 -18.33 6.32 18.10
C ASN A 183 -19.54 5.53 17.60
N VAL A 184 -19.29 4.41 16.93
CA VAL A 184 -20.34 3.53 16.41
C VAL A 184 -21.26 3.08 17.54
N GLY A 185 -22.56 3.40 17.45
CA GLY A 185 -23.62 2.77 18.25
C GLY A 185 -24.13 3.54 19.47
N SER A 186 -23.63 4.74 19.80
CA SER A 186 -24.19 5.54 20.91
C SER A 186 -25.40 6.40 20.50
N GLU A 187 -25.54 6.77 19.21
CA GLU A 187 -26.59 7.71 18.77
C GLU A 187 -27.43 7.24 17.57
N ASN A 188 -27.13 6.07 16.97
CA ASN A 188 -27.85 5.59 15.78
C ASN A 188 -28.30 4.13 15.91
N GLU A 189 -29.61 3.90 15.80
CA GLU A 189 -30.25 2.58 15.89
C GLU A 189 -29.81 1.61 14.78
N PHE A 190 -29.32 2.13 13.66
CA PHE A 190 -28.81 1.33 12.52
C PHE A 190 -27.30 1.11 12.58
N ARG A 191 -26.61 1.57 13.63
CA ARG A 191 -25.15 1.49 13.80
C ARG A 191 -24.34 2.05 12.63
N THR A 192 -24.90 2.99 11.87
CA THR A 192 -24.12 3.80 10.93
C THR A 192 -23.27 4.81 11.70
N PHE A 193 -22.28 5.40 11.03
CA PHE A 193 -21.32 6.32 11.64
C PHE A 193 -21.34 7.68 10.92
N GLY A 194 -21.20 8.76 11.69
CA GLY A 194 -20.83 10.05 11.13
C GLY A 194 -19.38 10.02 10.64
N TYR A 195 -19.13 10.69 9.51
CA TYR A 195 -17.79 10.79 8.94
C TYR A 195 -17.56 12.17 8.33
N GLU A 196 -16.29 12.54 8.27
CA GLU A 196 -15.80 13.63 7.43
C GLU A 196 -14.95 13.06 6.29
N LEU A 197 -15.12 13.60 5.09
CA LEU A 197 -14.21 13.33 3.98
C LEU A 197 -12.87 14.01 4.26
N VAL A 198 -11.77 13.26 4.14
CA VAL A 198 -10.41 13.75 4.38
C VAL A 198 -9.64 13.92 3.08
N ALA A 199 -9.75 12.97 2.15
CA ALA A 199 -9.10 13.02 0.85
C ALA A 199 -9.82 12.14 -0.18
N GLY A 200 -9.67 12.49 -1.45
CA GLY A 200 -10.31 11.77 -2.56
C GLY A 200 -11.76 12.19 -2.83
N PRO A 201 -12.46 11.49 -3.73
CA PRO A 201 -13.88 11.74 -3.99
C PRO A 201 -14.75 11.28 -2.82
N ASP A 202 -15.92 11.91 -2.62
CA ASP A 202 -16.95 11.42 -1.70
C ASP A 202 -17.69 10.23 -2.31
N ASP A 203 -16.97 9.11 -2.46
CA ASP A 203 -17.48 7.83 -2.95
C ASP A 203 -17.34 6.78 -1.85
N LEU A 204 -18.46 6.42 -1.23
CA LEU A 204 -18.57 5.36 -0.23
C LEU A 204 -19.26 4.10 -0.76
N VAL A 205 -19.55 4.03 -2.06
CA VAL A 205 -20.09 2.82 -2.68
C VAL A 205 -18.96 1.83 -2.93
N VAL A 206 -18.78 0.92 -2.00
CA VAL A 206 -17.67 -0.03 -2.00
C VAL A 206 -18.09 -1.38 -2.57
N GLU A 207 -17.11 -2.09 -3.13
CA GLU A 207 -17.24 -3.50 -3.44
C GLU A 207 -16.14 -4.25 -2.67
N VAL A 208 -16.53 -5.33 -1.98
CA VAL A 208 -15.63 -6.18 -1.20
C VAL A 208 -15.86 -7.63 -1.55
N VAL A 209 -14.80 -8.42 -1.46
CA VAL A 209 -14.85 -9.86 -1.64
C VAL A 209 -14.52 -10.53 -0.32
N GLU A 210 -15.44 -11.33 0.20
CA GLU A 210 -15.28 -12.08 1.44
C GLU A 210 -15.86 -13.48 1.27
N SER A 211 -15.14 -14.51 1.73
CA SER A 211 -15.56 -15.92 1.62
C SER A 211 -16.01 -16.32 0.20
N GLY A 212 -15.31 -15.80 -0.82
CA GLY A 212 -15.61 -16.05 -2.23
C GLY A 212 -16.93 -15.45 -2.71
N CYS A 213 -17.51 -14.50 -1.97
CA CYS A 213 -18.73 -13.78 -2.31
C CYS A 213 -18.45 -12.29 -2.46
N VAL A 214 -19.13 -11.64 -3.40
CA VAL A 214 -18.98 -10.22 -3.71
C VAL A 214 -20.13 -9.43 -3.07
N PHE A 215 -19.79 -8.44 -2.26
CA PHE A 215 -20.75 -7.54 -1.63
C PHE A 215 -20.52 -6.12 -2.13
N ARG A 216 -21.59 -5.45 -2.57
CA ARG A 216 -21.56 -4.04 -2.98
C ARG A 216 -22.57 -3.25 -2.18
N PHE A 217 -22.13 -2.18 -1.54
CA PHE A 217 -22.98 -1.40 -0.62
C PHE A 217 -22.41 0.01 -0.42
N ASP A 218 -23.24 0.91 0.10
CA ASP A 218 -22.81 2.22 0.57
C ASP A 218 -22.33 2.11 2.03
N TYR A 219 -21.03 2.34 2.26
CA TYR A 219 -20.41 2.16 3.57
C TYR A 219 -20.95 3.12 4.65
N SER A 220 -21.56 4.24 4.26
CA SER A 220 -22.21 5.16 5.21
C SER A 220 -23.55 4.64 5.72
N LYS A 221 -24.19 3.72 5.00
CA LYS A 221 -25.57 3.29 5.25
C LYS A 221 -25.70 1.95 5.94
N VAL A 222 -24.64 1.14 5.95
CA VAL A 222 -24.64 -0.20 6.52
C VAL A 222 -23.44 -0.41 7.43
N TYR A 223 -23.58 -1.31 8.40
CA TYR A 223 -22.44 -1.73 9.22
C TYR A 223 -21.58 -2.73 8.45
N TRP A 224 -20.28 -2.43 8.33
CA TRP A 224 -19.29 -3.36 7.79
C TRP A 224 -17.96 -3.26 8.54
N ASN A 225 -17.35 -4.41 8.81
CA ASN A 225 -16.04 -4.49 9.43
C ASN A 225 -15.22 -5.65 8.84
N SER A 226 -14.29 -5.30 7.94
CA SER A 226 -13.40 -6.26 7.27
C SER A 226 -12.51 -7.09 8.21
N LYS A 227 -12.37 -6.70 9.49
CA LYS A 227 -11.63 -7.50 10.49
C LYS A 227 -12.36 -8.76 10.93
N LEU A 228 -13.68 -8.82 10.73
CA LEU A 228 -14.50 -9.97 11.11
C LEU A 228 -14.47 -11.11 10.07
N GLY A 229 -13.88 -10.89 8.88
CA GLY A 229 -13.89 -11.86 7.80
C GLY A 229 -13.32 -13.25 8.16
N PHE A 230 -12.31 -13.31 9.05
CA PHE A 230 -11.82 -14.59 9.57
C PHE A 230 -12.87 -15.35 10.38
N GLU A 231 -13.63 -14.65 11.23
CA GLU A 231 -14.69 -15.26 12.04
C GLU A 231 -15.89 -15.64 11.17
N HIS A 232 -16.22 -14.82 10.18
CA HIS A 232 -17.23 -15.13 9.18
C HIS A 232 -16.88 -16.42 8.41
N GLY A 233 -15.64 -16.54 7.93
CA GLY A 233 -15.14 -17.76 7.29
C GLY A 233 -15.20 -18.97 8.22
N ARG A 234 -14.66 -18.84 9.44
CA ARG A 234 -14.64 -19.93 10.43
C ARG A 234 -16.03 -20.50 10.74
N LEU A 235 -17.04 -19.64 10.92
CA LEU A 235 -18.40 -20.09 11.18
C LEU A 235 -19.06 -20.70 9.94
N THR A 236 -18.94 -20.04 8.78
CA THR A 236 -19.53 -20.56 7.53
C THR A 236 -18.91 -21.88 7.08
N GLU A 237 -17.67 -22.19 7.49
CA GLU A 237 -17.01 -23.48 7.30
C GLU A 237 -17.60 -24.64 8.09
N LEU A 238 -18.28 -24.37 9.21
CA LEU A 238 -18.91 -25.41 10.01
C LEU A 238 -20.20 -25.93 9.39
N PHE A 239 -20.90 -25.09 8.63
CA PHE A 239 -22.21 -25.42 8.07
C PHE A 239 -22.10 -26.48 6.97
N GLN A 240 -23.02 -27.44 7.00
CA GLN A 240 -23.11 -28.53 6.03
C GLN A 240 -24.27 -28.33 5.06
N PRO A 241 -24.15 -28.78 3.80
CA PRO A 241 -25.24 -28.71 2.83
C PRO A 241 -26.53 -29.37 3.36
N GLY A 242 -27.67 -28.72 3.17
CA GLY A 242 -28.98 -29.18 3.64
C GLY A 242 -29.34 -28.76 5.07
N GLU A 243 -28.42 -28.17 5.84
CA GLU A 243 -28.74 -27.58 7.15
C GLU A 243 -29.58 -26.31 7.03
N VAL A 244 -30.21 -25.92 8.15
CA VAL A 244 -30.95 -24.66 8.28
C VAL A 244 -30.22 -23.73 9.24
N VAL A 245 -29.91 -22.52 8.78
CA VAL A 245 -29.29 -21.45 9.59
C VAL A 245 -30.25 -20.27 9.67
N VAL A 246 -30.37 -19.68 10.85
CA VAL A 246 -31.14 -18.45 11.08
C VAL A 246 -30.18 -17.33 11.50
N ASP A 247 -29.97 -16.37 10.60
CA ASP A 247 -29.13 -15.20 10.84
C ASP A 247 -30.01 -14.01 11.22
N VAL A 248 -30.12 -13.76 12.53
CA VAL A 248 -31.06 -12.79 13.11
C VAL A 248 -30.63 -11.32 12.96
N MET A 249 -29.36 -11.08 12.64
CA MET A 249 -28.74 -9.75 12.45
C MET A 249 -27.79 -9.80 11.25
N ALA A 250 -28.33 -10.18 10.11
CA ALA A 250 -27.56 -10.57 8.95
C ALA A 250 -26.76 -9.41 8.33
N GLY A 251 -27.13 -8.15 8.59
CA GLY A 251 -26.57 -7.01 7.87
C GLY A 251 -26.72 -7.21 6.36
N ILE A 252 -25.61 -7.12 5.64
CA ILE A 252 -25.55 -7.37 4.19
C ILE A 252 -25.33 -8.85 3.82
N GLY A 253 -25.33 -9.76 4.80
CA GLY A 253 -25.23 -11.20 4.61
C GLY A 253 -23.84 -11.83 4.56
N PRO A 254 -22.82 -11.40 5.33
CA PRO A 254 -21.50 -12.03 5.30
C PRO A 254 -21.50 -13.49 5.79
N PHE A 255 -22.49 -13.90 6.60
CA PHE A 255 -22.72 -15.32 6.92
C PHE A 255 -23.72 -15.96 5.95
N ALA A 256 -24.85 -15.28 5.71
CA ALA A 256 -25.97 -15.82 4.95
C ALA A 256 -25.63 -16.16 3.50
N VAL A 257 -24.94 -15.26 2.78
CA VAL A 257 -24.63 -15.47 1.36
C VAL A 257 -23.60 -16.60 1.16
N PRO A 258 -22.47 -16.66 1.90
CA PRO A 258 -21.56 -17.79 1.77
C PRO A 258 -22.17 -19.12 2.21
N ALA A 259 -23.02 -19.13 3.25
CA ALA A 259 -23.73 -20.33 3.67
C ALA A 259 -24.69 -20.84 2.58
N GLY A 260 -25.51 -19.97 2.00
CA GLY A 260 -26.39 -20.35 0.89
C GLY A 260 -25.62 -20.88 -0.32
N LYS A 261 -24.44 -20.32 -0.61
CA LYS A 261 -23.55 -20.82 -1.68
C LYS A 261 -23.07 -22.26 -1.47
N LYS A 262 -23.08 -22.75 -0.22
CA LYS A 262 -22.78 -24.14 0.15
C LYS A 262 -24.00 -25.06 0.13
N GLY A 263 -25.18 -24.56 -0.25
CA GLY A 263 -26.43 -25.33 -0.22
C GLY A 263 -27.06 -25.44 1.17
N VAL A 264 -26.77 -24.49 2.06
CA VAL A 264 -27.45 -24.33 3.36
C VAL A 264 -28.71 -23.49 3.16
N PHE A 265 -29.81 -23.87 3.80
CA PHE A 265 -31.02 -23.05 3.82
C PHE A 265 -30.89 -21.94 4.87
N VAL A 266 -30.90 -20.68 4.45
CA VAL A 266 -30.68 -19.56 5.37
C VAL A 266 -31.91 -18.66 5.47
N TRP A 267 -32.34 -18.39 6.70
CA TRP A 267 -33.30 -17.35 7.02
C TRP A 267 -32.54 -16.15 7.57
N ALA A 268 -32.43 -15.08 6.79
CA ALA A 268 -31.66 -13.90 7.14
C ALA A 268 -32.58 -12.69 7.40
N ASN A 269 -32.37 -12.03 8.53
CA ASN A 269 -33.13 -10.86 8.97
C ASN A 269 -32.19 -9.72 9.34
N ASP A 270 -32.56 -8.49 9.00
CA ASP A 270 -31.90 -7.29 9.52
C ASP A 270 -32.91 -6.15 9.71
N LYS A 271 -32.68 -5.30 10.72
CA LYS A 271 -33.56 -4.16 11.01
C LYS A 271 -33.33 -3.01 10.02
N ASN A 272 -32.11 -2.84 9.52
CA ASN A 272 -31.78 -1.74 8.62
C ASN A 272 -32.26 -2.07 7.19
N PRO A 273 -33.18 -1.27 6.61
CA PRO A 273 -33.70 -1.53 5.27
C PRO A 273 -32.62 -1.46 4.18
N GLU A 274 -31.58 -0.63 4.36
CA GLU A 274 -30.44 -0.56 3.42
C GLU A 274 -29.60 -1.83 3.48
N SER A 275 -29.38 -2.39 4.68
CA SER A 275 -28.73 -3.71 4.84
C SER A 275 -29.51 -4.81 4.13
N PHE A 276 -30.84 -4.84 4.32
CA PHE A 276 -31.71 -5.80 3.64
C PHE A 276 -31.65 -5.66 2.11
N ALA A 277 -31.71 -4.44 1.59
CA ALA A 277 -31.59 -4.20 0.15
C ALA A 277 -30.24 -4.67 -0.39
N CYS A 278 -29.14 -4.43 0.33
CA CYS A 278 -27.80 -4.91 -0.02
C CYS A 278 -27.72 -6.45 0.04
N LEU A 279 -28.35 -7.09 1.03
CA LEU A 279 -28.43 -8.55 1.15
C LEU A 279 -29.13 -9.17 -0.07
N VAL A 280 -30.27 -8.63 -0.49
CA VAL A 280 -31.00 -9.10 -1.69
C VAL A 280 -30.14 -8.96 -2.94
N GLN A 281 -29.45 -7.82 -3.10
CA GLN A 281 -28.52 -7.63 -4.21
C GLN A 281 -27.33 -8.61 -4.15
N ALA A 282 -26.83 -8.92 -2.95
CA ALA A 282 -25.75 -9.86 -2.75
C ALA A 282 -26.18 -11.31 -3.11
N ILE A 283 -27.40 -11.71 -2.76
CA ILE A 283 -28.02 -12.99 -3.17
C ILE A 283 -28.01 -13.11 -4.70
N GLU A 284 -28.57 -12.11 -5.41
CA GLU A 284 -28.62 -12.10 -6.87
C GLU A 284 -27.22 -12.13 -7.50
N ARG A 285 -26.32 -11.26 -7.02
CA ARG A 285 -24.96 -11.11 -7.54
C ARG A 285 -24.14 -12.38 -7.37
N ASN A 286 -24.30 -13.09 -6.26
CA ASN A 286 -23.57 -14.30 -5.96
C ASN A 286 -24.27 -15.58 -6.47
N LYS A 287 -25.47 -15.44 -7.05
CA LYS A 287 -26.31 -16.55 -7.54
C LYS A 287 -26.61 -17.56 -6.44
N VAL A 288 -27.00 -17.03 -5.29
CA VAL A 288 -27.31 -17.79 -4.09
C VAL A 288 -28.80 -17.65 -3.81
N GLY A 289 -29.60 -18.67 -4.11
CA GLY A 289 -31.06 -18.65 -3.96
C GLY A 289 -31.73 -19.77 -4.75
#